data_AF-A0A0F8WQT6-F1
#
_entry.id   AF-A0A0F8WQT6-F1
#
_cell.length_a   1.000
_cell.length_b   1.000
_cell.length_c   1.000
_cell.angle_alpha   90.00
_cell.angle_beta   90.00
_cell.angle_gamma   90.00
#
_symmetry.space_group_name_H-M   'P 1'
#
loop_
_entity.id
_entity.type
_entity.pdbx_description
1 polymer ?
#
loop_
_entity_poly.entity_id
_entity_poly.type
_entity_poly.pdbx_seq_one_letter_code
_entity_poly.pdbx_strand_id
1 'polypeptide(L)' 'MIEESARKKMKESKADLMIANDIGTRYQKNPDYNEILLVNSKKTVSSGWKRKEKLAKIIRKELEKTIS' A
#
# COMPACT_ATOMS: atom_id res chain seq x y z
N MET A 1 -13.83 -2.50 1.42
CA MET A 1 -13.42 -3.86 1.84
C MET A 1 -11.93 -4.02 2.12
N ILE A 2 -10.99 -3.54 1.29
CA ILE A 2 -9.55 -3.56 1.67
C ILE A 2 -9.10 -2.29 2.42
N GLU A 3 -9.59 -1.10 2.03
CA GLU A 3 -9.22 0.16 2.70
C GLU A 3 -9.65 0.22 4.16
N GLU A 4 -10.91 -0.14 4.45
CA GLU A 4 -11.45 -0.12 5.81
C GLU A 4 -10.70 -1.08 6.74
N SER A 5 -10.42 -2.31 6.26
CA SER A 5 -9.62 -3.31 6.97
C SER A 5 -8.20 -2.81 7.22
N ALA A 6 -7.57 -2.16 6.23
CA ALA A 6 -6.25 -1.57 6.37
C ALA A 6 -6.23 -0.43 7.40
N ARG A 7 -7.24 0.47 7.38
CA ARG A 7 -7.38 1.55 8.37
C ARG A 7 -7.60 1.02 9.78
N LYS A 8 -8.47 0.02 9.94
CA LYS A 8 -8.71 -0.63 11.23
C LYS A 8 -7.43 -1.25 11.77
N LYS A 9 -6.75 -2.06 10.95
CA LYS A 9 -5.50 -2.72 11.36
C LYS A 9 -4.39 -1.72 11.71
N MET A 10 -4.27 -0.64 10.94
CA MET A 10 -3.29 0.43 11.19
C MET A 10 -3.51 1.08 12.57
N LYS A 11 -4.77 1.37 12.93
CA LYS A 11 -5.13 1.91 14.25
C LYS A 11 -4.83 0.90 15.36
N GLU A 12 -5.22 -0.37 15.18
CA GLU A 12 -4.97 -1.44 16.14
C GLU A 12 -3.47 -1.67 16.38
N SER A 13 -2.65 -1.58 15.32
CA SER A 13 -1.20 -1.75 15.40
C SER A 13 -0.46 -0.48 15.81
N LYS A 14 -1.15 0.65 16.00
CA LYS A 14 -0.55 1.97 16.25
C LYS A 14 0.53 2.34 15.22
N ALA A 15 0.29 2.02 13.95
CA ALA A 15 1.23 2.30 12.86
C ALA A 15 0.98 3.66 12.22
N ASP A 16 2.05 4.33 11.77
CA ASP A 16 1.97 5.61 11.04
C ASP A 16 1.63 5.44 9.55
N LEU A 17 2.02 4.30 8.98
CA LEU A 17 1.79 3.92 7.59
C LEU A 17 1.46 2.43 7.51
N MET A 18 0.43 2.10 6.74
CA MET A 18 0.04 0.73 6.39
C MET A 18 0.12 0.55 4.88
N ILE A 19 0.73 -0.55 4.44
CA ILE A 19 0.81 -0.93 3.02
C ILE A 19 0.00 -2.22 2.86
N ALA A 20 -1.19 -2.11 2.28
CA ALA A 20 -2.07 -3.25 2.05
C ALA A 20 -1.99 -3.68 0.58
N ASN A 21 -1.56 -4.91 0.31
CA ASN A 21 -1.52 -5.47 -1.04
C ASN A 21 -2.85 -6.13 -1.41
N ASP A 22 -3.32 -5.90 -2.64
CA ASP A 22 -4.45 -6.63 -3.21
C ASP A 22 -3.93 -7.87 -3.98
N ILE A 23 -4.11 -9.06 -3.40
CA ILE A 23 -3.76 -10.35 -4.02
C ILE A 23 -4.94 -10.98 -4.79
N GLY A 24 -5.91 -10.17 -5.20
CA GLY A 24 -7.04 -10.61 -6.01
C GLY A 24 -6.64 -11.21 -7.36
N THR A 25 -7.64 -11.53 -8.19
CA THR A 25 -7.47 -12.25 -9.47
C THR A 25 -6.48 -11.61 -10.44
N ARG A 26 -6.20 -10.30 -10.32
CA ARG A 26 -5.18 -9.59 -11.12
C ARG A 26 -3.74 -9.96 -10.75
N TYR A 27 -3.46 -10.26 -9.47
CA TYR A 27 -2.15 -10.73 -9.04
C TYR A 27 -1.79 -12.07 -9.69
N GLN A 28 -2.77 -12.96 -9.82
CA GLN A 28 -2.59 -14.28 -10.43
C GLN A 28 -2.29 -14.22 -11.93
N LYS A 29 -2.61 -13.10 -12.62
CA LYS A 29 -2.32 -12.94 -14.06
C LYS A 29 -0.85 -12.69 -14.34
N ASN A 30 -0.14 -12.00 -13.44
CA ASN A 30 1.29 -11.79 -13.55
C ASN A 30 1.90 -11.52 -12.14
N PRO A 31 2.67 -12.46 -11.58
CA PRO A 31 3.23 -12.34 -10.24
C PRO A 31 4.30 -11.25 -10.12
N ASP A 32 4.85 -10.73 -11.22
CA ASP A 32 5.82 -9.62 -11.20
C ASP A 32 5.14 -8.27 -10.94
N TYR A 33 3.82 -8.22 -11.11
CA TYR A 33 3.01 -7.04 -10.92
C TYR A 33 2.12 -7.17 -9.69
N ASN A 34 1.94 -6.06 -8.98
CA ASN A 34 1.07 -6.00 -7.83
C ASN A 34 0.37 -4.64 -7.76
N GLU A 35 -0.69 -4.55 -6.97
CA GLU A 35 -1.34 -3.31 -6.60
C GLU A 35 -1.33 -3.19 -5.07
N ILE A 36 -0.89 -2.04 -4.57
CA ILE A 36 -0.86 -1.74 -3.15
C ILE A 36 -1.69 -0.49 -2.85
N LEU A 37 -2.27 -0.49 -1.67
CA LEU A 37 -2.94 0.62 -1.05
C LEU A 37 -2.05 1.15 0.07
N LEU A 38 -1.59 2.39 -0.06
CA LEU A 38 -0.86 3.10 0.98
C LEU A 38 -1.87 3.87 1.83
N VAL A 39 -1.93 3.56 3.13
CA VAL A 39 -2.88 4.15 4.07
C VAL A 39 -2.09 4.83 5.18
N ASN A 40 -2.36 6.12 5.41
CA ASN A 40 -1.86 6.85 6.57
C ASN A 40 -3.00 7.63 7.24
N SER A 41 -2.66 8.40 8.27
CA SER A 41 -3.63 9.21 9.04
C SER A 41 -4.36 10.27 8.20
N LYS A 42 -3.75 10.74 7.10
CA LYS A 42 -4.27 11.84 6.26
C LYS A 42 -5.06 11.34 5.05
N LYS A 43 -4.59 10.27 4.40
CA LYS A 43 -5.10 9.82 3.10
C LYS A 43 -4.86 8.34 2.85
N THR A 44 -5.57 7.85 1.84
CA THR A 44 -5.35 6.56 1.21
C THR A 44 -4.98 6.79 -0.25
N VAL A 45 -3.97 6.08 -0.75
CA VAL A 45 -3.52 6.18 -2.15
C VAL A 45 -3.34 4.77 -2.72
N SER A 46 -3.99 4.45 -3.84
CA SER A 46 -3.66 3.25 -4.62
C SER A 46 -2.45 3.52 -5.51
N SER A 47 -1.53 2.56 -5.60
CA SER A 47 -0.43 2.59 -6.56
C SER A 47 -0.89 2.30 -7.99
N GLY A 48 -2.07 1.68 -8.15
CA GLY A 48 -2.44 0.93 -9.34
C GLY A 48 -1.53 -0.27 -9.61
N TRP A 49 -1.85 -1.05 -10.64
CA TRP A 49 -1.10 -2.26 -11.01
C TRP A 49 0.27 -1.92 -11.63
N LYS A 50 1.35 -2.24 -10.93
CA LYS A 50 2.74 -1.90 -11.32
C LYS A 50 3.70 -3.03 -10.94
N ARG A 51 4.88 -3.05 -11.56
CA ARG A 51 5.96 -3.97 -11.17
C ARG A 51 6.42 -3.73 -9.73
N LYS A 52 6.81 -4.80 -9.04
CA LYS A 52 7.26 -4.76 -7.64
C LYS A 52 8.39 -3.75 -7.38
N GLU A 53 9.32 -3.57 -8.33
CA GLU A 53 10.42 -2.59 -8.19
C GLU A 53 9.89 -1.15 -8.18
N LYS A 54 8.84 -0.86 -8.97
CA LYS A 54 8.21 0.47 -8.98
C LYS A 54 7.42 0.70 -7.70
N LEU A 55 6.79 -0.34 -7.14
CA LEU A 55 6.12 -0.26 -5.85
C LEU A 55 7.10 0.04 -4.71
N ALA A 56 8.26 -0.63 -4.68
CA ALA A 56 9.30 -0.34 -3.70
C ALA A 56 9.75 1.13 -3.74
N LYS A 57 9.91 1.70 -4.94
CA LYS A 57 10.22 3.14 -5.11
C LYS A 57 9.10 4.05 -4.60
N ILE A 58 7.83 3.68 -4.78
CA ILE A 58 6.69 4.45 -4.27
C ILE A 58 6.66 4.43 -2.74
N ILE A 59 6.84 3.25 -2.14
CA ILE A 59 6.89 3.07 -0.69
C ILE A 59 7.99 3.92 -0.08
N ARG A 60 9.21 3.84 -0.63
CA ARG A 60 10.34 4.65 -0.19
C ARG A 60 10.03 6.15 -0.22
N LYS A 61 9.44 6.65 -1.32
CA LYS A 61 9.07 8.07 -1.44
C LYS A 61 8.02 8.52 -0.44
N GLU A 62 7.09 7.65 -0.04
CA GLU A 62 6.09 8.01 0.96
C GLU A 62 6.67 8.02 2.38
N LEU A 63 7.63 7.13 2.67
CA LEU A 63 8.41 7.16 3.92
C LEU A 63 9.27 8.43 4.02
N GLU A 64 9.99 8.79 2.94
CA GLU A 64 10.81 10.00 2.89
C GLU A 64 9.99 11.27 3.22
N LYS A 65 8.74 11.39 2.71
CA LYS A 65 7.85 12.52 3.04
C LYS A 65 7.35 12.54 4.49
N THR A 66 7.40 11.41 5.18
CA THR A 66 6.93 11.31 6.56
C THR A 66 8.03 11.74 7.54
N ILE A 67 9.30 11.65 7.11
CA ILE A 67 10.47 11.98 7.92
C ILE A 67 10.96 13.42 7.67
N SER A 68 10.66 14.02 6.51
CA SER A 68 11.01 15.42 6.19
C SER A 68 10.07 16.43 6.83
#